data_AF-A0A417CJ19-F1
#
_entry.id   AF-A0A417CJ19-F1
#
_cell.length_a   1.000
_cell.length_b   1.000
_cell.length_c   1.000
_cell.angle_alpha   90.00
_cell.angle_beta   90.00
_cell.angle_gamma   90.00
#
_symmetry.space_group_name_H-M   'P 1'
#
loop_
_entity.id
_entity.type
_entity.pdbx_description
1 polymer ?
#
loop_
_entity_poly.entity_id
_entity_poly.type
_entity_poly.pdbx_seq_one_letter_code
_entity_poly.pdbx_strand_id
1 'polypeptide(L)'
;MISLKINASNLNKAARKFRKLADSIETAEKKTNEEIPKKAAPEIENASRFAVEDWYMSFNPEYYERTESLLNVYDVKPLSGEINVNLSSDELGGHRVGNDYIYEYIFKQGYHGGAIDGPEHPAPGTPYWRTGFNFSEWGRPAPKTTSAYMLMQKYISEKKDPIKELTWSTFIGYLKW
;
A
#
# COMPACT_ATOMS: atom_id res chain seq x y z
N MET A 1 -48.86 -40.22 27.73
CA MET A 1 -48.14 -39.02 28.20
C MET A 1 -46.64 -39.29 28.00
N ILE A 2 -45.99 -38.61 27.05
CA ILE A 2 -44.55 -38.79 26.78
C ILE A 2 -43.79 -37.77 27.65
N SER A 3 -43.04 -38.25 28.64
CA SER A 3 -42.16 -37.41 29.46
C SER A 3 -40.76 -37.42 28.86
N LEU A 4 -40.34 -36.28 28.29
CA LEU A 4 -38.96 -36.05 27.88
C LEU A 4 -38.16 -35.64 29.12
N LYS A 5 -37.41 -36.58 29.70
CA LYS A 5 -36.40 -36.25 30.72
C LYS A 5 -35.23 -35.54 30.06
N ILE A 6 -35.26 -34.22 30.06
CA ILE A 6 -34.10 -33.43 29.67
C ILE A 6 -33.07 -33.53 30.79
N ASN A 7 -31.97 -34.24 30.55
CA ASN A 7 -30.89 -34.35 31.52
C ASN A 7 -30.16 -33.01 31.63
N ALA A 8 -30.35 -32.31 32.76
CA ALA A 8 -29.70 -31.04 33.05
C ALA A 8 -28.15 -31.08 32.91
N SER A 9 -27.53 -32.24 33.13
CA SER A 9 -26.08 -32.45 32.89
C SER A 9 -25.70 -32.27 31.42
N ASN A 10 -26.53 -32.80 30.50
CA ASN A 10 -26.31 -32.68 29.06
C ASN A 10 -26.49 -31.23 28.59
N LEU A 11 -27.49 -30.52 29.12
CA LEU A 11 -27.67 -29.08 28.87
C LEU A 11 -26.47 -28.27 29.38
N ASN A 12 -25.98 -28.55 30.59
CA ASN A 12 -24.81 -27.87 31.16
C ASN A 12 -23.52 -28.16 30.38
N LYS A 13 -23.39 -29.35 29.77
CA LYS A 13 -22.27 -29.70 28.89
C LYS A 13 -22.36 -28.94 27.56
N ALA A 14 -23.56 -28.86 26.97
CA ALA A 14 -23.80 -28.08 25.76
C ALA A 14 -23.54 -26.59 25.99
N ALA A 15 -24.05 -26.00 27.07
CA ALA A 15 -23.82 -24.61 27.43
C ALA A 15 -22.32 -24.29 27.60
N ARG A 16 -21.54 -25.19 28.20
CA ARG A 16 -20.07 -25.04 28.30
C ARG A 16 -19.39 -25.07 26.93
N LYS A 17 -19.84 -25.91 26.00
CA LYS A 17 -19.32 -25.92 24.62
C LYS A 17 -19.65 -24.62 23.89
N PHE A 18 -20.87 -24.11 24.02
CA PHE A 18 -21.26 -22.84 23.40
C PHE A 18 -20.48 -21.64 23.94
N ARG A 19 -20.24 -21.58 25.25
CA ARG A 19 -19.38 -20.53 25.84
C ARG A 19 -17.96 -20.59 25.28
N LYS A 20 -17.34 -21.77 25.26
CA LYS A 20 -16.00 -21.95 24.65
C LYS A 20 -15.96 -21.51 23.20
N LEU A 21 -16.99 -21.84 22.42
CA LEU A 21 -17.07 -21.40 21.02
C LEU A 21 -17.15 -19.88 20.91
N ALA A 22 -17.97 -19.23 21.74
CA ALA A 22 -18.08 -17.77 21.79
C ALA A 22 -16.74 -17.11 22.15
N ASP A 23 -16.06 -17.62 23.19
CA ASP A 23 -14.73 -17.12 23.61
C ASP A 23 -13.69 -17.28 22.49
N SER A 24 -13.72 -18.41 21.77
CA SER A 24 -12.84 -18.65 20.61
C SER A 24 -13.13 -17.70 19.44
N ILE A 25 -14.40 -17.40 19.17
CA ILE A 25 -14.81 -16.45 18.13
C ILE A 25 -14.31 -15.04 18.50
N GLU A 26 -14.56 -14.59 19.72
CA GLU A 26 -14.11 -13.28 20.21
C GLU A 26 -12.57 -13.15 20.11
N THR A 27 -11.85 -14.22 20.48
CA THR A 27 -10.39 -14.26 20.35
C THR A 27 -9.94 -14.15 18.89
N ALA A 28 -10.60 -14.87 17.98
CA ALA A 28 -10.28 -14.84 16.54
C ALA A 28 -10.61 -13.48 15.92
N GLU A 29 -11.72 -12.86 16.30
CA GLU A 29 -12.12 -11.52 15.87
C GLU A 29 -11.09 -10.48 16.32
N LYS A 30 -10.68 -10.49 17.59
CA LYS A 30 -9.65 -9.58 18.10
C LYS A 30 -8.34 -9.71 17.31
N LYS A 31 -7.89 -10.94 17.04
CA LYS A 31 -6.66 -11.18 16.29
C LYS A 31 -6.77 -10.68 14.85
N THR A 32 -7.88 -10.97 14.19
CA THR A 32 -8.11 -10.62 12.78
C THR A 32 -8.30 -9.12 12.61
N ASN A 33 -9.03 -8.48 13.52
CA ASN A 33 -9.39 -7.07 13.39
C ASN A 33 -8.35 -6.12 13.99
N GLU A 34 -7.51 -6.56 14.93
CA GLU A 34 -6.54 -5.68 15.59
C GLU A 34 -5.09 -6.10 15.35
N GLU A 35 -4.75 -7.36 15.60
CA GLU A 35 -3.34 -7.78 15.58
C GLU A 35 -2.78 -7.89 14.15
N ILE A 36 -3.55 -8.48 13.23
CA ILE A 36 -3.11 -8.69 11.85
C ILE A 36 -2.88 -7.35 11.14
N PRO A 37 -3.83 -6.38 11.12
CA PRO A 37 -3.59 -5.08 10.51
C PRO A 37 -2.35 -4.37 11.08
N LYS A 38 -2.16 -4.39 12.40
CA LYS A 38 -0.99 -3.77 13.06
C LYS A 38 0.35 -4.41 12.64
N LYS A 39 0.37 -5.71 12.33
CA LYS A 39 1.58 -6.41 11.88
C LYS A 39 1.84 -6.24 10.38
N ALA A 40 0.78 -6.25 9.57
CA ALA A 40 0.90 -6.17 8.13
C ALA A 40 1.07 -4.73 7.61
N ALA A 41 0.61 -3.71 8.33
CA ALA A 41 0.78 -2.31 7.93
C ALA A 41 2.26 -1.92 7.71
N PRO A 42 3.20 -2.23 8.63
CA PRO A 42 4.64 -1.99 8.38
C PRO A 42 5.21 -2.74 7.17
N GLU A 43 4.71 -3.93 6.85
CA GLU A 43 5.16 -4.67 5.66
C GLU A 43 4.71 -3.99 4.36
N ILE A 44 3.48 -3.46 4.36
CA ILE A 44 2.92 -2.70 3.24
C ILE A 44 3.63 -1.35 3.08
N GLU A 45 3.94 -0.67 4.19
CA GLU A 45 4.74 0.55 4.17
C GLU A 45 6.14 0.29 3.58
N ASN A 46 6.82 -0.75 4.04
CA ASN A 46 8.13 -1.15 3.50
C ASN A 46 8.05 -1.49 2.00
N ALA A 47 7.05 -2.26 1.58
CA ALA A 47 6.84 -2.57 0.15
C ALA A 47 6.63 -1.29 -0.68
N SER A 48 5.90 -0.32 -0.15
CA SER A 48 5.67 0.98 -0.80
C SER A 48 6.96 1.79 -0.92
N ARG A 49 7.77 1.82 0.14
CA ARG A 49 9.10 2.46 0.09
C ARG A 49 10.02 1.80 -0.93
N PHE A 50 10.10 0.46 -0.94
CA PHE A 50 10.91 -0.27 -1.92
C PHE A 50 10.47 0.02 -3.36
N ALA A 51 9.17 0.19 -3.60
CA ALA A 51 8.68 0.54 -4.93
C ALA A 51 9.22 1.89 -5.44
N VAL A 52 9.27 2.88 -4.54
CA VAL A 52 9.85 4.20 -4.86
C VAL A 52 11.36 4.13 -5.02
N GLU A 53 12.06 3.40 -4.15
CA GLU A 53 13.51 3.21 -4.25
C GLU A 53 13.90 2.48 -5.55
N ASP A 54 13.20 1.42 -5.91
CA ASP A 54 13.41 0.67 -7.15
C ASP A 54 13.11 1.54 -8.39
N TRP A 55 12.05 2.36 -8.32
CA TRP A 55 11.80 3.37 -9.34
C TRP A 55 12.97 4.36 -9.46
N TYR A 56 13.49 4.91 -8.35
CA TYR A 56 14.66 5.80 -8.38
C TYR A 56 15.88 5.14 -9.02
N MET A 57 16.12 3.85 -8.74
CA MET A 57 17.25 3.09 -9.29
C MET A 57 17.08 2.71 -10.76
N SER A 58 15.84 2.72 -11.29
CA SER A 58 15.56 2.36 -12.69
C SER A 58 16.09 3.38 -13.71
N PHE A 59 16.53 4.56 -13.25
CA PHE A 59 17.17 5.58 -14.08
C PHE A 59 18.43 6.12 -13.39
N ASN A 60 19.54 6.27 -14.14
CA ASN A 60 20.89 6.51 -13.61
C ASN A 60 20.91 7.47 -12.39
N PRO A 61 21.45 7.04 -11.22
CA PRO A 61 21.45 7.81 -9.98
C PRO A 61 22.20 9.15 -10.05
N GLU A 62 23.10 9.34 -11.01
CA GLU A 62 23.81 10.63 -11.23
C GLU A 62 22.87 11.79 -11.57
N TYR A 63 21.66 11.50 -12.08
CA TYR A 63 20.66 12.51 -12.43
C TYR A 63 19.64 12.77 -11.31
N TYR A 64 19.87 12.22 -10.11
CA TYR A 64 18.96 12.30 -8.97
C TYR A 64 19.66 12.87 -7.72
N GLU A 65 19.62 14.20 -7.59
CA GLU A 65 19.64 14.86 -6.29
C GLU A 65 18.20 15.34 -6.01
N ARG A 66 17.45 14.65 -5.16
CA ARG A 66 16.12 15.13 -4.72
C ARG A 66 16.07 15.36 -3.22
N THR A 67 15.61 16.55 -2.85
CA THR A 67 15.44 17.05 -1.49
C THR A 67 14.18 16.54 -0.78
N GLU A 68 13.17 16.06 -1.53
CA GLU A 68 11.88 15.64 -0.97
C GLU A 68 11.37 14.41 -1.71
N SER A 69 11.22 13.31 -0.96
CA SER A 69 11.08 12.00 -1.55
C SER A 69 9.64 11.66 -1.86
N LEU A 70 9.42 10.96 -2.97
CA LEU A 70 8.15 10.29 -3.29
C LEU A 70 7.72 9.29 -2.21
N LEU A 71 8.58 8.99 -1.22
CA LEU A 71 8.23 8.16 -0.07
C LEU A 71 7.12 8.79 0.79
N ASN A 72 6.95 10.12 0.74
CA ASN A 72 5.90 10.79 1.51
C ASN A 72 4.50 10.61 0.91
N VAL A 73 4.38 10.11 -0.33
CA VAL A 73 3.08 9.89 -0.98
C VAL A 73 2.23 8.89 -0.19
N TYR A 74 2.86 8.01 0.58
CA TYR A 74 2.21 6.92 1.29
C TYR A 74 1.89 7.29 2.73
N ASP A 75 0.62 7.11 3.10
CA ASP A 75 0.16 7.08 4.49
C ASP A 75 -0.54 5.73 4.75
N VAL A 76 0.18 4.83 5.42
CA VAL A 76 -0.30 3.47 5.72
C VAL A 76 -0.78 3.41 7.16
N LYS A 77 -2.08 3.17 7.34
CA LYS A 77 -2.72 3.15 8.66
C LYS A 77 -3.44 1.82 8.89
N PRO A 78 -3.10 1.07 9.96
CA PRO A 78 -3.91 -0.08 10.36
C PRO A 78 -5.25 0.42 10.90
N LEU A 79 -6.34 -0.12 10.38
CA LEU A 79 -7.70 0.10 10.85
C LEU A 79 -8.27 -1.23 11.40
N SER A 80 -9.48 -1.18 11.96
CA SER A 80 -10.13 -2.41 12.43
C SER A 80 -10.52 -3.29 11.25
N GLY A 81 -9.90 -4.47 11.15
CA GLY A 81 -10.19 -5.44 10.08
C GLY A 81 -9.59 -5.11 8.71
N GLU A 82 -8.90 -3.98 8.56
CA GLU A 82 -8.35 -3.54 7.28
C GLU A 82 -7.07 -2.71 7.44
N ILE A 83 -6.37 -2.48 6.33
CA ILE A 83 -5.22 -1.58 6.26
C ILE A 83 -5.53 -0.55 5.20
N ASN A 84 -5.55 0.72 5.58
CA ASN A 84 -5.71 1.82 4.65
C ASN A 84 -4.34 2.22 4.10
N VAL A 85 -4.24 2.30 2.77
CA VAL A 85 -3.07 2.86 2.08
C VAL A 85 -3.56 4.12 1.35
N ASN A 86 -3.40 5.26 2.00
CA ASN A 86 -3.76 6.54 1.41
C ASN A 86 -2.60 7.06 0.57
N LEU A 87 -2.91 7.53 -0.65
CA LEU A 87 -1.94 8.09 -1.58
C LEU A 87 -2.30 9.56 -1.80
N SER A 88 -1.42 10.46 -1.39
CA SER A 88 -1.68 11.91 -1.48
C SER A 88 -0.53 12.67 -2.11
N SER A 89 -0.87 13.66 -2.94
CA SER A 89 0.07 14.65 -3.44
C SER A 89 0.42 15.68 -2.36
N ASP A 90 -0.48 15.99 -1.43
CA ASP A 90 -0.30 17.04 -0.42
C ASP A 90 0.93 16.83 0.48
N GLU A 91 1.33 15.57 0.67
CA GLU A 91 2.46 15.17 1.51
C GLU A 91 3.83 15.32 0.82
N LEU A 92 3.84 15.64 -0.47
CA LEU A 92 5.04 16.03 -1.20
C LEU A 92 5.37 17.47 -0.76
N GLY A 93 6.53 17.73 -0.15
CA GLY A 93 6.85 18.95 0.62
C GLY A 93 6.87 20.29 -0.12
N GLY A 94 6.28 20.39 -1.31
CA GLY A 94 6.13 21.61 -2.09
C GLY A 94 7.20 21.73 -3.16
N HIS A 95 6.91 21.20 -4.36
CA HIS A 95 7.80 21.35 -5.51
C HIS A 95 7.44 22.58 -6.36
N ARG A 96 8.43 23.19 -7.02
CA ARG A 96 8.25 24.36 -7.93
C ARG A 96 7.24 24.15 -9.08
N VAL A 97 6.92 22.89 -9.38
CA VAL A 97 5.98 22.49 -10.45
C VAL A 97 4.61 22.06 -9.88
N GLY A 98 4.43 22.15 -8.56
CA GLY A 98 3.26 21.65 -7.85
C GLY A 98 3.34 20.15 -7.53
N ASN A 99 2.67 19.77 -6.45
CA ASN A 99 2.64 18.40 -5.97
C ASN A 99 1.84 17.48 -6.88
N ASP A 100 0.72 17.95 -7.41
CA ASP A 100 -0.13 17.16 -8.33
C ASP A 100 0.62 16.77 -9.60
N TYR A 101 1.48 17.65 -10.11
CA TYR A 101 2.36 17.32 -11.23
C TYR A 101 3.29 16.16 -10.90
N ILE A 102 3.95 16.22 -9.73
CA ILE A 102 4.87 15.18 -9.29
C ILE A 102 4.11 13.87 -9.09
N TYR A 103 2.94 13.92 -8.44
CA TYR A 103 2.11 12.76 -8.19
C TYR A 103 1.61 12.10 -9.49
N GLU A 104 1.11 12.89 -10.44
CA GLU A 104 0.56 12.35 -11.68
C GLU A 104 1.67 11.83 -12.61
N TYR A 105 2.65 12.66 -12.95
CA TYR A 105 3.61 12.31 -14.00
C TYR A 105 4.77 11.46 -13.48
N ILE A 106 5.24 11.71 -12.26
CA ILE A 106 6.42 11.04 -11.73
C ILE A 106 5.98 9.75 -11.01
N PHE A 107 5.05 9.87 -10.07
CA PHE A 107 4.64 8.73 -9.24
C PHE A 107 3.70 7.75 -9.96
N LYS A 108 2.62 8.22 -10.59
CA LYS A 108 1.64 7.35 -11.28
C LYS A 108 2.10 6.92 -12.65
N GLN A 109 2.66 7.83 -13.44
CA GLN A 109 3.05 7.55 -14.82
C GLN A 109 4.51 7.10 -14.98
N GLY A 110 5.40 7.35 -14.01
CA GLY A 110 6.77 6.82 -14.03
C GLY A 110 7.78 7.63 -14.85
N TYR A 111 7.52 8.91 -15.11
CA TYR A 111 8.47 9.78 -15.80
C TYR A 111 9.61 10.23 -14.87
N HIS A 112 10.84 10.16 -15.37
CA HIS A 112 12.04 10.62 -14.66
C HIS A 112 12.28 12.13 -14.84
N GLY A 113 11.29 12.93 -14.44
CA GLY A 113 11.33 14.40 -14.50
C GLY A 113 10.82 14.98 -15.81
N GLY A 114 11.34 16.16 -16.17
CA GLY A 114 10.88 16.96 -17.31
C GLY A 114 9.79 17.96 -16.96
N ALA A 115 9.37 18.74 -17.96
CA ALA A 115 8.24 19.66 -17.94
C ALA A 115 7.28 19.29 -19.08
N ILE A 116 5.98 19.53 -18.92
CA ILE A 116 4.93 19.13 -19.88
C ILE A 116 4.42 20.28 -20.75
N ASP A 117 4.82 21.50 -20.43
CA ASP A 117 4.30 22.72 -21.03
C ASP A 117 5.34 23.84 -21.09
N GLY A 118 5.01 24.89 -21.82
CA GLY A 118 5.84 26.07 -22.03
C GLY A 118 5.89 26.48 -23.50
N PRO A 119 6.42 27.69 -23.80
CA PRO A 119 6.56 28.16 -25.16
C PRO A 119 7.32 27.14 -26.02
N GLU A 120 6.80 26.89 -27.23
CA GLU A 120 7.41 25.99 -28.23
C GLU A 120 7.62 24.54 -27.76
N HIS A 121 6.86 24.10 -26.76
CA HIS A 121 6.93 22.72 -26.28
C HIS A 121 6.65 21.72 -27.42
N PRO A 122 7.55 20.74 -27.68
CA PRO A 122 7.42 19.85 -28.84
C PRO A 122 6.15 18.98 -28.82
N ALA A 123 5.72 18.56 -27.63
CA ALA A 123 4.50 17.76 -27.44
C ALA A 123 3.84 18.04 -26.07
N PRO A 124 3.00 19.09 -25.94
CA PRO A 124 2.37 19.45 -24.67
C PRO A 124 1.64 18.27 -24.02
N GLY A 125 1.78 18.13 -22.70
CA GLY A 125 1.24 17.00 -21.92
C GLY A 125 2.16 15.78 -21.84
N THR A 126 3.27 15.75 -22.60
CA THR A 126 4.34 14.75 -22.45
C THR A 126 5.55 15.41 -21.79
N PRO A 127 6.13 14.85 -20.70
CA PRO A 127 7.31 15.43 -20.09
C PRO A 127 8.53 15.41 -21.02
N TYR A 128 9.16 16.56 -21.23
CA TYR A 128 10.43 16.75 -21.94
C TYR A 128 11.46 17.38 -21.03
N TRP A 129 12.73 17.02 -21.22
CA TRP A 129 13.82 17.68 -20.52
C TRP A 129 14.16 19.01 -21.18
N ARG A 130 14.50 19.99 -20.36
CA ARG A 130 15.07 21.26 -20.85
C ARG A 130 16.58 21.11 -21.00
N THR A 131 17.13 21.72 -22.02
CA THR A 131 18.56 21.71 -22.35
C THR A 131 19.02 23.11 -22.79
N GLY A 132 20.27 23.22 -23.25
CA GLY A 132 20.87 24.48 -23.65
C GLY A 132 21.27 25.36 -22.45
N PHE A 133 21.83 26.53 -22.76
CA PHE A 133 22.24 27.50 -21.73
C PHE A 133 21.02 27.96 -20.94
N ASN A 134 21.08 27.90 -19.61
CA ASN A 134 19.96 28.23 -18.70
C ASN A 134 18.65 27.47 -18.98
N PHE A 135 18.72 26.25 -19.54
CA PHE A 135 17.53 25.44 -19.82
C PHE A 135 16.57 26.13 -20.80
N SER A 136 17.08 26.89 -21.78
CA SER A 136 16.29 27.67 -22.74
C SER A 136 15.63 26.83 -23.84
N GLU A 137 16.15 25.63 -24.10
CA GLU A 137 15.74 24.79 -25.23
C GLU A 137 15.01 23.54 -24.76
N TRP A 138 14.13 23.02 -25.62
CA TRP A 138 13.56 21.69 -25.45
C TRP A 138 14.53 20.63 -25.94
N GLY A 139 14.86 19.69 -25.06
CA GLY A 139 15.70 18.54 -25.37
C GLY A 139 14.85 17.34 -25.79
N ARG A 140 15.29 16.16 -25.34
CA ARG A 140 14.61 14.89 -25.58
C ARG A 140 13.40 14.68 -24.63
N PRO A 141 12.47 13.79 -24.99
CA PRO A 141 11.44 13.32 -24.07
C PRO A 141 12.06 12.81 -22.76
N ALA A 142 11.42 13.08 -21.64
CA ALA A 142 11.85 12.53 -20.36
C ALA A 142 11.70 11.00 -20.38
N PRO A 143 12.69 10.25 -19.86
CA PRO A 143 12.60 8.80 -19.75
C PRO A 143 11.38 8.39 -18.94
N LYS A 144 10.77 7.27 -19.32
CA LYS A 144 9.63 6.68 -18.63
C LYS A 144 9.92 5.21 -18.37
N THR A 145 9.72 4.77 -17.13
CA THR A 145 9.87 3.37 -16.73
C THR A 145 8.57 2.89 -16.08
N THR A 146 8.57 1.67 -15.53
CA THR A 146 7.48 1.21 -14.67
C THR A 146 7.33 2.16 -13.48
N SER A 147 6.15 2.72 -13.27
CA SER A 147 5.95 3.72 -12.24
C SER A 147 6.06 3.14 -10.82
N ALA A 148 6.42 3.99 -9.86
CA ALA A 148 6.43 3.63 -8.44
C ALA A 148 5.05 3.12 -7.97
N TYR A 149 3.96 3.69 -8.50
CA TYR A 149 2.61 3.21 -8.25
C TYR A 149 2.40 1.75 -8.70
N MET A 150 2.82 1.40 -9.93
CA MET A 150 2.69 0.04 -10.45
C MET A 150 3.59 -0.95 -9.70
N LEU A 151 4.82 -0.54 -9.36
CA LEU A 151 5.74 -1.35 -8.54
C LEU A 151 5.16 -1.61 -7.15
N MET A 152 4.53 -0.60 -6.53
CA MET A 152 3.87 -0.75 -5.23
C MET A 152 2.74 -1.77 -5.32
N GLN A 153 1.86 -1.66 -6.32
CA GLN A 153 0.77 -2.62 -6.51
C GLN A 153 1.30 -4.05 -6.66
N LYS A 154 2.38 -4.23 -7.41
CA LYS A 154 3.06 -5.51 -7.57
C LYS A 154 3.59 -6.02 -6.23
N TYR A 155 4.38 -5.24 -5.50
CA TYR A 155 4.99 -5.68 -4.23
C TYR A 155 3.97 -5.97 -3.15
N ILE A 156 2.91 -5.16 -3.03
CA ILE A 156 1.80 -5.43 -2.11
C ILE A 156 1.09 -6.73 -2.51
N SER A 157 0.87 -6.96 -3.80
CA SER A 157 0.22 -8.19 -4.27
C SER A 157 1.04 -9.45 -3.94
N GLU A 158 2.37 -9.39 -4.06
CA GLU A 158 3.28 -10.49 -3.71
C GLU A 158 3.30 -10.78 -2.20
N LYS A 159 3.01 -9.78 -1.36
CA LYS A 159 2.87 -9.94 0.10
C LYS A 159 1.48 -10.41 0.54
N LYS A 160 0.47 -10.31 -0.33
CA LYS A 160 -0.93 -10.62 0.01
C LYS A 160 -1.18 -12.09 0.33
N ASP A 161 -0.49 -12.99 -0.36
CA ASP A 161 -0.71 -14.44 -0.20
C ASP A 161 -0.15 -14.99 1.12
N PRO A 162 1.08 -14.64 1.55
CA PRO A 162 1.59 -14.98 2.89
C PRO A 162 0.69 -14.48 4.03
N ILE A 163 0.15 -13.26 3.92
CA ILE A 163 -0.74 -12.68 4.93
C ILE A 163 -2.07 -13.44 4.98
N LYS A 164 -2.65 -13.78 3.82
CA LYS A 164 -3.88 -14.58 3.75
C LYS A 164 -3.69 -15.98 4.33
N GLU A 165 -2.58 -16.64 4.05
CA GLU A 165 -2.26 -17.96 4.60
C GLU A 165 -2.13 -17.91 6.13
N LEU A 166 -1.48 -16.87 6.67
CA LEU A 166 -1.37 -16.65 8.11
C LEU A 166 -2.75 -16.47 8.77
N THR A 167 -3.65 -15.75 8.08
CA THR A 167 -5.02 -15.46 8.55
C THR A 167 -5.87 -16.75 8.56
N TRP A 168 -5.84 -17.52 7.47
CA TRP A 168 -6.60 -18.77 7.34
C TRP A 168 -6.11 -19.89 8.28
N SER A 169 -4.79 -20.05 8.41
CA SER A 169 -4.20 -21.04 9.33
C SER A 169 -4.55 -20.74 10.79
N THR A 170 -4.53 -19.46 11.18
CA THR A 170 -4.97 -19.01 12.50
C THR A 170 -6.45 -19.34 12.75
N PHE A 171 -7.34 -19.03 11.81
CA PHE A 171 -8.78 -19.32 11.92
C PHE A 171 -9.08 -20.82 12.07
N ILE A 172 -8.47 -21.67 11.24
CA ILE A 172 -8.63 -23.13 11.34
C ILE A 172 -8.06 -23.67 12.66
N GLY A 173 -6.96 -23.08 13.15
CA GLY A 173 -6.37 -23.41 14.44
C GLY A 173 -7.36 -23.27 15.59
N TYR A 174 -8.21 -22.23 15.60
CA TYR A 174 -9.21 -22.02 16.65
C TYR A 174 -10.45 -22.92 16.52
N LEU A 175 -10.80 -23.38 15.31
CA LEU A 175 -11.95 -24.28 15.09
C LEU A 175 -11.67 -25.74 15.49
N LYS A 176 -10.41 -26.13 15.64
CA LYS A 176 -10.02 -27.52 15.95
C LYS A 176 -10.00 -27.87 17.46
N TRP A 177 -10.46 -26.98 18.35
CA TRP A 177 -10.44 -27.17 19.81
C TRP A 177 -11.83 -27.16 20.47
#